data_AF-A0A3E2HL71-F1
#
_entry.id   AF-A0A3E2HL71-F1
#
_cell.length_a   1.000
_cell.length_b   1.000
_cell.length_c   1.000
_cell.angle_alpha   90.00
_cell.angle_beta   90.00
_cell.angle_gamma   90.00
#
_symmetry.space_group_name_H-M   'P 1'
#
loop_
_entity.id
_entity.type
_entity.pdbx_description
1 polymer ?
#
loop_
_entity_poly.entity_id
_entity_poly.type
_entity_poly.pdbx_seq_one_letter_code
_entity_poly.pdbx_strand_id
1 'polypeptide(L)'
;MHLNLFLTITKRKVRVQDLSLEPVIFCYSDVWLANFIIDQDGRVSVLDFADSSILPSSFSKFVLAGTRDKIGCDISGWVNVPETAGVDNTYALLSTSGPMVMGPSSFVSTGRRIPGGEPKK
;
A
#
# COMPACT_ATOMS: atom_id res chain seq x y z
N MET A 1 -2.03 5.71 15.77
CA MET A 1 -1.78 5.63 14.31
C MET A 1 -3.05 5.95 13.54
N HIS A 2 -3.01 6.90 12.60
CA HIS A 2 -4.18 7.45 11.89
C HIS A 2 -4.95 6.42 11.04
N LEU A 3 -4.30 5.39 10.50
CA LEU A 3 -4.98 4.34 9.72
C LEU A 3 -6.01 3.55 10.54
N ASN A 4 -5.73 3.23 11.81
CA ASN A 4 -6.69 2.52 12.68
C ASN A 4 -7.90 3.38 13.03
N LEU A 5 -7.73 4.70 13.11
CA LEU A 5 -8.84 5.63 13.29
C LEU A 5 -9.70 5.68 12.02
N PHE A 6 -9.07 5.75 10.83
CA PHE A 6 -9.77 5.67 9.55
C PHE A 6 -10.57 4.37 9.40
N LEU A 7 -9.96 3.21 9.72
CA LEU A 7 -10.62 1.90 9.70
C LEU A 7 -11.82 1.85 10.67
N THR A 8 -11.71 2.51 11.82
CA THR A 8 -12.82 2.63 12.77
C THR A 8 -13.96 3.47 12.21
N ILE A 9 -13.68 4.66 11.67
CA ILE A 9 -14.71 5.55 11.11
C ILE A 9 -15.42 4.88 9.92
N THR A 10 -14.69 4.12 9.11
CA THR A 10 -15.21 3.38 7.96
C THR A 10 -15.78 2.01 8.33
N LYS A 11 -15.94 1.72 9.63
CA LYS A 11 -16.54 0.49 10.19
C LYS A 11 -15.88 -0.81 9.73
N ARG A 12 -14.59 -0.77 9.41
CA ARG A 12 -13.79 -1.97 9.13
C ARG A 12 -13.45 -2.68 10.45
N LYS A 13 -13.38 -4.02 10.44
CA LYS A 13 -13.02 -4.82 11.62
C LYS A 13 -11.50 -5.04 11.76
N VAL A 14 -10.80 -5.10 10.64
CA VAL A 14 -9.36 -5.32 10.57
C VAL A 14 -8.62 -4.10 11.12
N ARG A 15 -7.50 -4.31 11.80
CA ARG A 15 -6.63 -3.25 12.32
C ARG A 15 -5.20 -3.50 11.87
N VAL A 16 -4.49 -2.41 11.66
CA VAL A 16 -3.04 -2.42 11.50
C VAL A 16 -2.42 -2.61 12.90
N GLN A 17 -1.41 -3.46 12.99
CA GLN A 17 -0.77 -3.89 14.23
C GLN A 17 0.74 -3.94 14.01
N ASP A 18 1.50 -3.52 15.01
CA ASP A 18 2.96 -3.69 15.05
C ASP A 18 3.70 -3.30 13.76
N LEU A 19 3.21 -2.25 13.08
CA LEU A 19 3.73 -1.81 11.77
C LEU A 19 5.23 -1.48 11.82
N SER A 20 5.75 -1.08 12.98
CA SER A 20 7.17 -0.81 13.21
C SER A 20 8.05 -2.07 13.22
N LEU A 21 7.47 -3.27 13.31
CA LEU A 21 8.18 -4.53 13.25
C LEU A 21 8.30 -5.08 11.82
N GLU A 22 7.54 -4.53 10.87
CA GLU A 22 7.69 -4.90 9.47
C GLU A 22 9.02 -4.40 8.89
N PRO A 23 9.64 -5.14 7.97
CA PRO A 23 10.83 -4.66 7.27
C PRO A 23 10.49 -3.39 6.49
N VAL A 24 11.29 -2.36 6.69
CA VAL A 24 11.20 -1.11 5.93
C VAL A 24 11.97 -1.27 4.64
N ILE A 25 11.29 -1.16 3.51
CA ILE A 25 11.84 -1.43 2.17
C ILE A 25 11.57 -0.29 1.21
N PHE A 26 12.30 -0.30 0.09
CA PHE A 26 11.96 0.51 -1.06
C PHE A 26 10.68 -0.03 -1.71
N CYS A 27 9.62 0.77 -1.69
CA CYS A 27 8.31 0.47 -2.25
C CYS A 27 8.13 1.26 -3.55
N TYR A 28 7.93 0.54 -4.65
CA TYR A 28 7.58 1.09 -5.96
C TYR A 28 6.07 0.93 -6.18
N SER A 29 5.33 2.03 -6.32
CA SER A 29 3.86 1.98 -6.34
C SER A 29 3.24 2.12 -7.74
N ASP A 30 4.01 2.62 -8.71
CA ASP A 30 3.52 2.91 -10.06
C ASP A 30 3.60 1.72 -11.01
N VAL A 31 2.95 0.63 -10.63
CA VAL A 31 2.96 -0.64 -11.39
C VAL A 31 1.99 -0.58 -12.57
N TRP A 32 2.31 0.25 -13.58
CA TRP A 32 1.67 0.25 -14.89
C TRP A 32 2.58 -0.36 -15.94
N LEU A 33 2.00 -1.00 -16.96
CA LEU A 33 2.76 -1.70 -17.98
C LEU A 33 3.73 -0.77 -18.72
N ALA A 34 3.38 0.51 -18.88
CA ALA A 34 4.22 1.52 -19.51
C ALA A 34 5.55 1.78 -18.77
N ASN A 35 5.64 1.41 -17.49
CA ASN A 35 6.83 1.60 -16.67
C ASN A 35 7.75 0.36 -16.64
N PHE A 36 7.46 -0.66 -17.45
CA PHE A 36 8.30 -1.85 -17.55
C PHE A 36 8.80 -2.03 -18.98
N ILE A 37 10.10 -2.25 -19.13
CA ILE A 37 10.69 -2.75 -20.37
C ILE A 37 11.07 -4.21 -20.13
N ILE A 38 10.51 -5.11 -20.93
CA ILE A 38 10.86 -6.53 -20.94
C ILE A 38 11.64 -6.80 -22.24
N ASP A 39 12.89 -7.21 -22.13
CA ASP A 39 13.72 -7.52 -23.31
C ASP A 39 13.48 -8.94 -23.85
N GLN A 40 14.19 -9.29 -24.93
CA GLN A 40 14.06 -10.59 -25.59
C GLN A 40 14.54 -11.77 -24.72
N ASP A 41 15.38 -11.50 -23.71
CA ASP A 41 15.88 -12.49 -22.76
C ASP A 41 14.98 -12.59 -21.51
N GLY A 42 13.87 -11.83 -21.47
CA GLY A 42 12.95 -11.78 -20.34
C GLY A 42 13.47 -10.96 -19.15
N ARG A 43 14.49 -10.11 -19.34
CA ARG A 43 14.96 -9.21 -18.29
C ARG A 43 14.03 -8.01 -18.19
N VAL A 44 13.74 -7.62 -16.96
CA VAL A 44 12.81 -6.53 -16.64
C VAL A 44 13.60 -5.30 -16.19
N SER A 45 13.40 -4.18 -16.87
CA SER A 45 13.84 -2.85 -16.41
C SER A 45 12.64 -2.05 -15.94
N VAL A 46 12.74 -1.48 -14.74
CA VAL A 46 11.70 -0.63 -14.13
C VAL A 46 12.03 0.83 -14.42
N LEU A 47 11.04 1.57 -14.90
CA LEU A 47 11.11 3.00 -15.21
C LEU A 47 10.31 3.81 -14.19
N ASP A 48 10.46 5.14 -14.26
CA ASP A 48 9.70 6.14 -13.50
C ASP A 48 9.54 5.85 -12.00
N PHE A 49 10.47 6.39 -11.21
CA PHE A 49 10.49 6.21 -9.75
C PHE A 49 9.82 7.37 -9.00
N ALA A 50 9.06 8.24 -9.67
CA ALA A 50 8.44 9.40 -9.05
C ALA A 50 7.53 9.02 -7.87
N ASP A 51 6.75 7.94 -8.02
CA ASP A 51 5.86 7.40 -6.99
C ASP A 51 6.50 6.20 -6.26
N SER A 52 7.68 6.45 -5.69
CA SER A 52 8.39 5.50 -4.82
C SER A 52 8.55 6.05 -3.40
N SER A 53 8.64 5.16 -2.41
CA SER A 53 8.75 5.54 -1.00
C SER A 53 9.48 4.47 -0.18
N ILE A 54 9.99 4.86 0.98
CA ILE A 54 10.53 3.92 1.97
C ILE A 54 9.43 3.61 2.97
N LEU A 55 8.87 2.39 2.92
CA LEU A 55 7.67 1.99 3.66
C LEU A 55 7.80 0.57 4.22
N PRO A 56 7.00 0.22 5.25
CA PRO A 56 6.81 -1.16 5.70
C PRO A 56 6.41 -2.10 4.56
N SER A 57 6.87 -3.35 4.60
CA SER A 57 6.74 -4.29 3.49
C SER A 57 5.29 -4.62 3.09
N SER A 58 4.33 -4.51 4.01
CA SER A 58 2.90 -4.64 3.70
C SER A 58 2.39 -3.63 2.66
N PHE A 59 3.02 -2.46 2.53
CA PHE A 59 2.68 -1.49 1.48
C PHE A 59 3.06 -1.99 0.08
N SER A 60 4.23 -2.63 -0.07
CA SER A 60 4.61 -3.27 -1.32
C SER A 60 3.69 -4.45 -1.65
N LYS A 61 3.34 -5.27 -0.66
CA LYS A 61 2.34 -6.35 -0.84
C LYS A 61 0.97 -5.80 -1.27
N PHE A 62 0.54 -4.67 -0.69
CA PHE A 62 -0.68 -3.98 -1.07
C PHE A 62 -0.66 -3.52 -2.54
N VAL A 63 0.46 -2.95 -3.00
CA VAL A 63 0.63 -2.58 -4.42
C VAL A 63 0.54 -3.82 -5.32
N LEU A 64 1.25 -4.90 -4.96
CA LEU A 64 1.25 -6.16 -5.71
C LEU A 64 -0.13 -6.82 -5.78
N ALA A 65 -0.95 -6.72 -4.72
CA ALA A 65 -2.30 -7.28 -4.70
C ALA A 65 -3.23 -6.69 -5.78
N GLY A 66 -2.92 -5.50 -6.31
CA GLY A 66 -3.69 -4.83 -7.36
C GLY A 66 -3.10 -4.95 -8.78
N THR A 67 -1.99 -5.66 -8.99
CA THR A 67 -1.28 -5.61 -10.28
C THR A 67 -2.01 -6.30 -11.41
N ARG A 68 -2.75 -7.38 -11.12
CA ARG A 68 -3.51 -8.10 -12.15
C ARG A 68 -4.43 -7.18 -12.95
N ASP A 69 -5.06 -6.22 -12.29
CA ASP A 69 -5.97 -5.26 -12.92
C ASP A 69 -5.23 -4.14 -13.66
N LYS A 70 -3.98 -3.85 -13.30
CA LYS A 70 -3.17 -2.75 -13.87
C LYS A 70 -2.33 -3.14 -15.07
N ILE A 71 -1.78 -4.35 -15.07
CA ILE A 71 -0.82 -4.80 -16.10
C ILE A 71 -1.28 -6.07 -16.84
N GLY A 72 -2.45 -6.60 -16.51
CA GLY A 72 -3.02 -7.79 -17.16
C GLY A 72 -2.31 -9.10 -16.82
N CYS A 73 -1.28 -9.06 -15.97
CA CYS A 73 -0.55 -10.22 -15.48
C CYS A 73 -0.23 -10.08 -13.98
N ASP A 74 0.04 -11.21 -13.34
CA ASP A 74 0.50 -11.26 -11.96
C ASP A 74 2.02 -11.31 -11.92
N ILE A 75 2.65 -10.29 -11.33
CA ILE A 75 4.10 -10.19 -11.16
C ILE A 75 4.55 -10.47 -9.72
N SER A 76 3.64 -10.88 -8.84
CA SER A 76 3.96 -11.14 -7.43
C SER A 76 5.07 -12.20 -7.29
N GLY A 77 5.12 -13.19 -8.19
CA GLY A 77 6.18 -14.20 -8.23
C GLY A 77 7.56 -13.69 -8.69
N TRP A 78 7.65 -12.46 -9.22
CA TRP A 78 8.90 -11.86 -9.67
C TRP A 78 9.54 -10.96 -8.60
N VAL A 79 8.81 -10.68 -7.52
CA VAL A 79 9.22 -9.77 -6.47
C VAL A 79 9.35 -10.53 -5.15
N ASN A 80 10.54 -10.48 -4.54
CA ASN A 80 10.73 -10.98 -3.19
C ASN A 80 10.44 -9.86 -2.18
N VAL A 81 9.33 -9.95 -1.46
CA VAL A 81 8.97 -9.00 -0.40
C VAL A 81 9.32 -9.61 0.95
N PRO A 82 10.24 -9.01 1.73
CA PRO A 82 10.62 -9.55 3.03
C PRO A 82 9.47 -9.49 4.03
N GLU A 83 9.40 -10.48 4.90
CA GLU A 83 8.32 -10.67 5.88
C GLU A 83 8.87 -10.74 7.30
N THR A 84 8.09 -10.26 8.27
CA THR A 84 8.32 -10.48 9.69
C THR A 84 7.32 -11.52 10.18
N ALA A 85 7.79 -12.58 10.83
CA ALA A 85 6.93 -13.64 11.34
C ALA A 85 5.85 -13.07 12.29
N GLY A 86 4.59 -13.37 11.99
CA GLY A 86 3.45 -12.96 12.82
C GLY A 86 2.95 -11.52 12.61
N VAL A 87 3.57 -10.73 11.72
CA VAL A 87 3.14 -9.36 11.42
C VAL A 87 2.92 -9.21 9.91
N ASP A 88 1.66 -9.06 9.51
CA ASP A 88 1.28 -8.73 8.13
C ASP A 88 0.06 -7.81 8.11
N ASN A 89 0.29 -6.54 7.73
CA ASN A 89 -0.76 -5.53 7.65
C ASN A 89 -1.42 -5.41 6.26
N THR A 90 -1.10 -6.27 5.30
CA THR A 90 -1.59 -6.20 3.91
C THR A 90 -3.11 -6.15 3.84
N TYR A 91 -3.80 -7.02 4.61
CA TYR A 91 -5.27 -7.05 4.62
C TYR A 91 -5.89 -5.81 5.28
N ALA A 92 -5.21 -5.23 6.28
CA ALA A 92 -5.63 -3.98 6.91
C ALA A 92 -5.51 -2.81 5.93
N LEU A 93 -4.43 -2.76 5.13
CA LEU A 93 -4.24 -1.77 4.05
C LEU A 93 -5.24 -1.96 2.91
N LEU A 94 -5.53 -3.18 2.48
CA LEU A 94 -6.61 -3.44 1.52
C LEU A 94 -7.97 -2.96 2.04
N SER A 95 -8.21 -3.08 3.35
CA SER A 95 -9.45 -2.60 3.96
C SER A 95 -9.57 -1.07 3.99
N THR A 96 -8.46 -0.32 3.87
CA THR A 96 -8.50 1.15 3.78
C THR A 96 -8.79 1.64 2.35
N SER A 97 -8.38 0.90 1.32
CA SER A 97 -8.46 1.38 -0.07
C SER A 97 -9.89 1.61 -0.55
N GLY A 98 -10.82 0.68 -0.29
CA GLY A 98 -12.20 0.79 -0.75
C GLY A 98 -12.87 2.12 -0.33
N PRO A 99 -12.93 2.46 0.97
CA PRO A 99 -13.48 3.74 1.43
C PRO A 99 -12.76 4.99 0.93
N MET A 100 -11.45 4.89 0.62
CA MET A 100 -10.67 5.98 0.02
C MET A 100 -11.05 6.21 -1.45
N VAL A 101 -11.32 5.13 -2.20
CA VAL A 101 -11.64 5.17 -3.65
C VAL A 101 -13.07 5.64 -3.94
N MET A 102 -14.02 5.54 -2.99
CA MET A 102 -15.42 5.97 -3.17
C MET A 102 -15.60 7.48 -3.50
N GLY A 103 -14.55 8.29 -3.38
CA GLY A 103 -14.49 9.63 -3.93
C GLY A 103 -13.85 10.67 -2.99
N PRO A 104 -13.34 11.80 -3.54
CA PRO A 104 -12.62 12.81 -2.76
C PRO A 104 -13.41 13.31 -1.54
N SER A 105 -14.73 13.48 -1.69
CA SER A 105 -15.62 13.95 -0.62
C SER A 105 -15.75 12.94 0.54
N SER A 106 -15.75 11.64 0.26
CA SER A 106 -15.78 10.57 1.27
C SER A 106 -14.48 10.56 2.07
N PHE A 107 -13.34 10.69 1.38
CA PHE A 107 -12.04 10.75 2.02
C PHE A 107 -11.86 12.01 2.86
N VAL A 108 -12.18 13.19 2.31
CA VAL A 108 -12.08 14.48 3.02
C VAL A 108 -13.00 14.52 4.23
N SER A 109 -14.25 14.06 4.12
CA SER A 109 -15.19 14.05 5.25
C SER A 109 -14.73 13.14 6.38
N THR A 110 -14.12 11.99 6.04
CA THR A 110 -13.52 11.08 7.02
C THR A 110 -12.25 11.66 7.62
N GLY A 111 -11.38 12.25 6.81
CA GLY A 111 -10.12 12.89 7.22
C GLY A 111 -10.32 14.05 8.19
N ARG A 112 -11.38 14.85 8.02
CA ARG A 112 -11.72 15.94 8.96
C ARG A 112 -12.03 15.47 10.39
N ARG A 113 -12.38 14.19 10.57
CA ARG A 113 -12.66 13.59 11.89
C ARG A 113 -11.41 13.00 12.54
N ILE A 114 -10.29 13.00 11.81
CA ILE A 114 -9.02 12.43 12.24
C ILE A 114 -8.15 13.59 12.74
N PRO A 115 -7.83 13.67 14.04
CA PRO A 115 -6.97 14.73 14.56
C PRO A 115 -5.59 14.70 13.88
N GLY A 116 -5.17 15.84 13.32
CA GLY A 116 -3.83 16.02 12.79
C GLY A 116 -2.88 16.44 13.91
N GLY A 117 -1.95 15.54 14.29
CA GLY A 117 -0.91 15.81 15.29
C GLY A 117 -1.39 15.86 16.75
N GLU A 118 -0.43 15.69 17.68
CA GLU A 118 -0.64 15.84 19.12
C GLU A 118 -1.20 17.24 19.44
N PRO A 119 -2.17 17.38 20.36
CA PRO A 119 -2.53 18.69 20.87
C PRO A 119 -1.28 19.32 21.50
N LYS A 120 -0.94 20.55 21.08
CA LYS A 120 0.11 21.32 21.74
C LYS A 120 -0.24 21.41 23.23
N LYS A 121 0.67 20.94 24.08
CA LYS A 121 0.66 21.21 25.52
C LYS A 121 0.66 22.70 25.79
#